data_AF-A0A1M4ZG41-F1
#
_entry.id   AF-A0A1M4ZG41-F1
#
_cell.length_a   1.000
_cell.length_b   1.000
_cell.length_c   1.000
_cell.angle_alpha   90.00
_cell.angle_beta   90.00
_cell.angle_gamma   90.00
#
_symmetry.space_group_name_H-M   'P 1'
#
loop_
_entity.id
_entity.type
_entity.pdbx_description
1 polymer ?
#
loop_
_entity_poly.entity_id
_entity_poly.type
_entity_poly.pdbx_seq_one_letter_code
_entity_poly.pdbx_strand_id
1 'polypeptide(L)'
;MEQIDILKELINRGDVDKAIEQLNQLLQDISVEPKKDALYYLLGNAYRKKGDWKQALDNYQHAIDLNPESPAVQARKMAIDILNFYHKDMYNQ
;
A
#
# COMPACT_ATOMS: atom_id res chain seq x y z
N MET A 1 6.92 15.61 7.34
CA MET A 1 5.57 15.62 6.72
C MET A 1 5.71 15.81 5.21
N GLU A 2 6.57 16.74 4.77
CA GLU A 2 6.92 17.00 3.37
C GLU A 2 7.22 15.76 2.49
N GLN A 3 8.00 14.79 2.96
CA GLN A 3 8.30 13.56 2.20
C GLN A 3 7.06 12.68 1.93
N ILE A 4 6.14 12.55 2.88
CA ILE A 4 4.93 11.73 2.69
C ILE A 4 4.01 12.37 1.65
N ASP A 5 3.94 13.70 1.63
CA ASP A 5 3.09 14.42 0.68
C ASP A 5 3.64 14.32 -0.75
N ILE A 6 4.97 14.36 -0.91
CA ILE A 6 5.65 14.07 -2.19
C ILE A 6 5.32 12.65 -2.67
N LEU A 7 5.37 11.66 -1.78
CA LEU A 7 5.05 10.27 -2.14
C LEU A 7 3.60 10.11 -2.60
N LYS A 8 2.66 10.72 -1.88
CA LYS A 8 1.24 10.74 -2.29
C LYS A 8 1.07 11.38 -3.66
N GLU A 9 1.79 12.47 -3.91
CA GLU A 9 1.75 13.16 -5.20
C GLU A 9 2.30 12.29 -6.33
N LEU A 10 3.45 11.63 -6.14
CA LEU A 10 4.02 10.68 -7.11
C LEU A 10 3.03 9.55 -7.43
N ILE A 11 2.42 8.96 -6.39
CA ILE A 11 1.39 7.94 -6.56
C ILE A 11 0.25 8.50 -7.40
N ASN A 12 -0.29 9.68 -7.07
CA ASN A 12 -1.41 10.28 -7.78
C ASN A 12 -1.08 10.57 -9.26
N ARG A 13 0.12 11.10 -9.54
CA ARG A 13 0.62 11.38 -10.90
C ARG A 13 0.87 10.11 -11.72
N GLY A 14 1.03 8.96 -11.06
CA GLY A 14 1.29 7.69 -11.72
C GLY A 14 2.76 7.31 -11.80
N ASP A 15 3.63 8.12 -11.22
CA ASP A 15 5.05 7.82 -11.00
C ASP A 15 5.24 6.78 -9.87
N VAL A 16 4.48 5.69 -9.95
CA VAL A 16 4.36 4.66 -8.90
C VAL A 16 5.68 3.93 -8.67
N ASP A 17 6.50 3.72 -9.70
CA ASP A 17 7.81 3.08 -9.54
C ASP A 17 8.77 3.91 -8.69
N LYS A 18 8.81 5.24 -8.93
CA LYS A 18 9.60 6.16 -8.11
C LYS A 18 9.08 6.24 -6.69
N ALA A 19 7.75 6.23 -6.51
CA ALA A 19 7.15 6.20 -5.19
C ALA A 19 7.51 4.92 -4.42
N ILE A 20 7.45 3.76 -5.08
CA ILE A 20 7.81 2.45 -4.51
C ILE A 20 9.28 2.44 -4.07
N GLU A 21 10.19 2.92 -4.91
CA GLU A 21 11.62 2.99 -4.57
C GLU A 21 11.87 3.83 -3.32
N GLN A 22 11.31 5.04 -3.28
CA GLN A 22 11.47 5.93 -2.13
C GLN A 22 10.81 5.37 -0.86
N LEU A 23 9.63 4.74 -0.98
CA LEU A 23 8.97 4.08 0.14
C LEU A 23 9.82 2.93 0.71
N ASN A 24 10.43 2.11 -0.15
CA ASN A 24 11.31 1.02 0.27
C ASN A 24 12.57 1.53 0.98
N GLN A 25 13.14 2.65 0.51
CA GLN A 25 14.27 3.29 1.18
C GLN A 25 13.87 3.81 2.57
N LEU A 26 12.72 4.48 2.68
CA LEU A 26 12.22 4.96 3.96
C LEU A 26 11.92 3.82 4.93
N LEU A 27 11.37 2.69 4.46
CA LEU A 27 11.08 1.53 5.31
C LEU A 27 12.34 0.89 5.94
N GLN A 28 13.53 1.11 5.37
CA GLN A 28 14.80 0.67 5.95
C GLN A 28 15.32 1.63 7.04
N ASP A 29 14.77 2.84 7.13
CA ASP A 29 15.15 3.80 8.15
C ASP A 29 14.51 3.44 9.50
N ILE A 30 15.31 3.32 10.55
CA ILE A 30 14.81 3.04 11.89
C ILE A 30 14.12 4.25 12.53
N SER A 31 14.36 5.45 12.02
CA SER A 31 13.72 6.68 12.52
C SER A 31 12.23 6.76 12.18
N VAL A 32 11.75 5.97 11.21
CA VAL A 32 10.35 5.97 10.77
C VAL A 32 9.49 4.89 11.44
N GLU A 33 10.01 4.13 12.41
CA GLU A 33 9.26 3.10 13.16
C GLU A 33 7.86 3.56 13.60
N PRO A 34 7.65 4.79 14.15
CA PRO A 34 6.33 5.25 14.55
C PRO A 34 5.33 5.49 13.41
N LYS A 35 5.78 5.38 12.14
CA LYS A 35 4.99 5.68 10.94
C LYS A 35 5.10 4.58 9.88
N LYS A 36 5.67 3.43 10.22
CA LYS A 36 5.84 2.33 9.26
C LYS A 36 4.49 1.84 8.71
N ASP A 37 3.43 1.83 9.52
CA ASP A 37 2.08 1.50 9.10
C ASP A 37 1.60 2.42 7.95
N ALA A 38 1.83 3.73 8.06
CA ALA A 38 1.49 4.70 7.02
C ALA A 38 2.33 4.51 5.75
N LEU A 39 3.60 4.14 5.88
CA LEU A 39 4.47 3.84 4.73
C LEU A 39 4.04 2.56 4.00
N TYR A 40 3.76 1.48 4.73
CA TYR A 40 3.21 0.25 4.14
C TYR A 40 1.85 0.49 3.48
N TYR A 41 1.00 1.34 4.07
CA TYR A 41 -0.27 1.75 3.46
C TYR A 41 -0.05 2.48 2.12
N LEU A 42 0.88 3.43 2.06
CA LEU A 42 1.22 4.14 0.82
C LEU A 42 1.86 3.20 -0.22
N LEU A 43 2.66 2.24 0.21
CA LEU A 43 3.25 1.24 -0.65
C LEU A 43 2.19 0.32 -1.26
N GLY A 44 1.21 -0.10 -0.45
CA GLY A 44 0.03 -0.82 -0.94
C GLY A 44 -0.76 0.00 -1.98
N ASN A 45 -0.95 1.30 -1.74
CA ASN A 45 -1.61 2.20 -2.70
C ASN A 45 -0.82 2.33 -4.01
N ALA A 46 0.51 2.41 -3.94
CA ALA A 46 1.38 2.50 -5.11
C ALA A 46 1.30 1.21 -5.96
N TYR A 47 1.40 0.04 -5.34
CA TYR A 47 1.24 -1.24 -6.03
C TYR A 47 -0.17 -1.44 -6.60
N ARG A 48 -1.21 -1.03 -5.86
CA ARG A 48 -2.59 -1.05 -6.37
C ARG A 48 -2.71 -0.22 -7.66
N LYS A 49 -2.11 0.97 -7.68
CA LYS A 49 -2.14 1.86 -8.85
C LYS A 49 -1.25 1.36 -9.99
N LYS A 50 -0.21 0.58 -9.69
CA LYS A 50 0.59 -0.19 -10.66
C LYS A 50 -0.16 -1.39 -11.24
N GLY A 51 -1.24 -1.85 -10.58
CA GLY A 51 -2.00 -3.04 -10.95
C GLY A 51 -1.44 -4.35 -10.36
N ASP A 52 -0.42 -4.27 -9.51
CA ASP A 52 0.08 -5.43 -8.78
C ASP A 52 -0.73 -5.61 -7.50
N TRP A 53 -1.87 -6.30 -7.64
CA TRP A 53 -2.81 -6.48 -6.56
C TRP A 53 -2.28 -7.37 -5.44
N LYS A 54 -1.40 -8.33 -5.75
CA LYS A 54 -0.80 -9.19 -4.73
C LYS A 54 0.08 -8.36 -3.80
N GLN A 55 1.02 -7.59 -4.37
CA GLN A 55 1.87 -6.71 -3.59
C GLN A 55 1.05 -5.64 -2.85
N ALA A 56 -0.03 -5.14 -3.44
CA ALA A 56 -0.92 -4.21 -2.76
C ALA A 56 -1.52 -4.82 -1.48
N LEU A 57 -2.09 -6.02 -1.58
CA LEU A 57 -2.71 -6.72 -0.45
C LEU A 57 -1.71 -7.08 0.65
N ASP A 58 -0.52 -7.55 0.27
CA ASP A 58 0.55 -7.91 1.23
C ASP A 58 1.00 -6.68 2.02
N ASN A 59 1.23 -5.55 1.34
CA ASN A 59 1.63 -4.31 2.00
C ASN A 59 0.51 -3.71 2.87
N TYR A 60 -0.76 -3.79 2.44
CA TYR A 60 -1.85 -3.41 3.32
C TYR A 60 -1.93 -4.32 4.56
N GLN A 61 -1.66 -5.62 4.42
CA GLN A 61 -1.64 -6.52 5.56
C GLN A 61 -0.55 -6.13 6.56
N HIS A 62 0.67 -5.85 6.10
CA HIS A 62 1.74 -5.37 6.97
C HIS A 62 1.37 -4.07 7.70
N ALA A 63 0.69 -3.13 7.03
CA ALA A 63 0.21 -1.91 7.69
C ALA A 63 -0.82 -2.22 8.79
N ILE A 64 -1.71 -3.19 8.57
CA ILE A 64 -2.73 -3.62 9.54
C ILE A 64 -2.10 -4.35 10.73
N ASP A 65 -1.09 -5.19 10.48
CA ASP A 65 -0.37 -5.93 11.52
C ASP A 65 0.37 -4.97 12.47
N LEU A 66 0.87 -3.85 11.96
CA LEU A 66 1.50 -2.79 12.75
C LEU A 66 0.47 -1.89 13.45
N ASN A 67 -0.59 -1.53 12.75
CA ASN A 67 -1.65 -0.66 13.25
C ASN A 67 -3.03 -1.15 12.75
N PRO A 68 -3.79 -1.85 13.61
CA PRO A 68 -5.14 -2.31 13.26
C PRO A 68 -6.14 -1.20 12.95
N GLU A 69 -5.87 0.05 13.36
CA GLU A 69 -6.69 1.22 13.06
C GLU A 69 -6.26 1.94 11.76
N SER A 70 -5.25 1.41 11.06
CA SER A 70 -4.75 1.98 9.82
C SER A 70 -5.85 2.02 8.73
N PRO A 71 -5.88 3.08 7.89
CA PRO A 71 -6.73 3.12 6.70
C PRO A 71 -6.52 1.92 5.74
N ALA A 72 -5.39 1.22 5.87
CA ALA A 72 -5.09 0.00 5.15
C ALA A 72 -6.17 -1.09 5.30
N VAL A 73 -6.89 -1.15 6.44
CA VAL A 73 -8.00 -2.11 6.62
C VAL A 73 -9.05 -1.94 5.53
N GLN A 74 -9.48 -0.71 5.29
CA GLN A 74 -10.52 -0.41 4.30
C GLN A 74 -9.97 -0.52 2.88
N ALA A 75 -8.72 -0.09 2.65
CA ALA A 75 -8.08 -0.22 1.34
C ALA A 75 -7.87 -1.68 0.92
N ARG A 76 -7.50 -2.56 1.86
CA ARG A 76 -7.37 -4.00 1.62
C ARG A 76 -8.71 -4.64 1.28
N LYS A 77 -9.76 -4.33 2.05
CA LYS A 77 -11.13 -4.80 1.78
C LYS A 77 -11.59 -4.39 0.38
N MET A 78 -11.44 -3.11 0.05
CA MET A 78 -11.77 -2.58 -1.28
C MET A 78 -10.99 -3.31 -2.39
N ALA A 79 -9.69 -3.57 -2.20
CA ALA A 79 -8.89 -4.28 -3.19
C ALA A 79 -9.36 -5.74 -3.39
N ILE A 80 -9.73 -6.43 -2.31
CA ILE A 80 -10.32 -7.78 -2.37
C ILE A 80 -11.68 -7.75 -3.07
N ASP A 81 -12.54 -6.78 -2.77
CA ASP A 81 -13.86 -6.67 -3.39
C ASP A 81 -13.74 -6.42 -4.90
N ILE A 82 -12.80 -5.57 -5.31
CA ILE A 82 -12.45 -5.33 -6.71
C ILE A 82 -11.99 -6.64 -7.36
N LEU A 83 -11.03 -7.33 -6.77
CA LEU A 83 -10.53 -8.60 -7.31
C LEU A 83 -11.63 -9.65 -7.42
N ASN A 84 -12.51 -9.77 -6.43
CA ASN A 84 -13.63 -10.71 -6.44
C ASN A 84 -14.65 -10.38 -7.53
N PHE A 85 -14.89 -9.09 -7.79
CA PHE A 85 -15.77 -8.66 -8.87
C PHE A 85 -15.20 -9.03 -10.25
N TYR A 86 -13.90 -8.80 -10.47
CA TYR A 86 -13.25 -9.09 -11.75
C TYR A 86 -12.84 -10.56 -11.93
N HIS A 87 -12.63 -11.29 -10.83
CA HIS A 87 -12.15 -12.66 -10.80
C HIS A 87 -12.94 -13.48 -9.79
N LYS A 88 -14.21 -13.75 -10.09
CA LYS A 88 -15.11 -14.60 -9.28
C LYS A 88 -14.52 -15.97 -8.88
N ASP A 89 -13.47 -16.43 -9.55
CA ASP A 89 -12.85 -17.73 -9.35
C ASP A 89 -11.55 -17.72 -8.52
N MET A 90 -11.06 -16.57 -8.02
CA MET A 90 -9.80 -16.55 -7.24
C MET A 90 -9.91 -17.16 -5.83
N TYR A 91 -11.13 -17.35 -5.30
CA TYR A 91 -11.38 -17.94 -3.98
C TYR A 91 -12.15 -19.27 -4.03
N ASN A 92 -12.41 -19.82 -5.22
CA ASN A 92 -12.97 -21.16 -5.38
C ASN A 92 -11.82 -22.19 -5.48
N GLN A 93 -11.26 -22.58 -4.33
CA GLN A 93 -10.57 -23.86 -4.17
C GLN A 93 -11.18 -24.59 -2.97
#